data_AF-A0A2P6QCJ2-F1
#
_entry.id   AF-A0A2P6QCJ2-F1
#
_cell.length_a   1.000
_cell.length_b   1.000
_cell.length_c   1.000
_cell.angle_alpha   90.00
_cell.angle_beta   90.00
_cell.angle_gamma   90.00
#
_symmetry.space_group_name_H-M   'P 1'
#
loop_
_entity.id
_entity.type
_entity.pdbx_description
1 polymer ?
#
loop_
_entity_poly.entity_id
_entity_poly.type
_entity_poly.pdbx_seq_one_letter_code
_entity_poly.pdbx_strand_id
1 'polypeptide(L)'
;MVESDSQVLITALSSPTAPVDWKVVNLISQARLFSQIRQISWHWTSRKANQAADLVAGLANSGKCPVNWVSHLPSSLSNILLYDGLPCPH
;
A
#
# COMPACT_ATOMS: atom_id res chain seq x y z
N MET A 1 1.07 -3.59 -16.33
CA MET A 1 0.06 -2.52 -16.19
C MET A 1 -0.22 -2.31 -14.72
N VAL A 2 -0.28 -1.07 -14.24
CA VAL A 2 -0.61 -0.74 -12.84
C VAL A 2 -1.75 0.27 -12.83
N GLU A 3 -2.70 0.06 -11.91
CA GLU A 3 -3.91 0.87 -11.80
C GLU A 3 -3.97 1.59 -10.44
N SER A 4 -4.56 2.78 -10.41
CA SER A 4 -4.80 3.55 -9.20
C SER A 4 -6.07 4.38 -9.32
N ASP A 5 -6.82 4.54 -8.23
CA ASP A 5 -7.97 5.45 -8.16
C ASP A 5 -7.59 6.90 -7.84
N SER A 6 -6.30 7.18 -7.57
CA SER A 6 -5.81 8.52 -7.27
C SER A 6 -5.52 9.32 -8.54
N GLN A 7 -6.44 10.23 -8.89
CA GLN A 7 -6.27 11.15 -10.02
C GLN A 7 -4.99 11.99 -9.88
N VAL A 8 -4.68 12.43 -8.66
CA VAL A 8 -3.49 13.25 -8.37
C VAL A 8 -2.21 12.46 -8.68
N LEU A 9 -2.15 11.21 -8.23
CA LEU A 9 -1.01 10.34 -8.49
C LEU A 9 -0.83 10.06 -9.98
N ILE A 10 -1.91 9.69 -10.68
CA ILE A 10 -1.86 9.40 -12.11
C ILE A 10 -1.42 10.64 -12.90
N THR A 11 -1.96 11.82 -12.57
CA THR A 11 -1.58 13.08 -13.22
C THR A 11 -0.09 13.38 -13.00
N ALA A 12 0.40 13.17 -11.77
CA ALA A 12 1.80 13.34 -11.45
C ALA A 12 2.70 12.33 -12.16
N LEU A 13 2.27 11.08 -12.34
CA LEU A 13 3.09 10.08 -13.04
C LEU A 13 3.13 10.31 -14.55
N SER A 14 2.03 10.78 -15.13
CA SER A 14 1.90 11.02 -16.58
C SER A 14 2.58 12.31 -17.06
N SER A 15 2.65 13.35 -16.22
CA SER A 15 3.24 14.64 -16.61
C SER A 15 4.43 15.01 -15.70
N PRO A 16 5.66 15.11 -16.25
CA PRO A 16 6.85 15.53 -15.50
C PRO A 16 6.70 16.89 -14.82
N THR A 17 5.93 17.80 -15.41
CA THR A 17 5.75 19.19 -14.98
C THR A 17 4.56 19.40 -14.05
N ALA A 18 3.80 18.34 -13.74
CA ALA A 18 2.68 18.45 -12.81
C ALA A 18 3.16 18.94 -11.43
N PRO A 19 2.41 19.84 -10.77
CA PRO A 19 2.73 20.25 -9.41
C PRO A 19 2.55 19.05 -8.47
N VAL A 20 3.62 18.73 -7.74
CA VAL A 20 3.68 17.62 -6.79
C VAL A 20 4.08 18.16 -5.42
N ASP A 21 3.44 17.66 -4.36
CA ASP A 21 3.84 17.97 -2.99
C ASP A 21 5.29 17.51 -2.75
N TRP A 22 6.12 18.42 -2.24
CA TRP A 22 7.53 18.16 -1.95
C TRP A 22 7.75 16.95 -1.05
N LYS A 23 6.78 16.60 -0.19
CA LYS A 23 6.84 15.42 0.69
C LYS A 23 6.91 14.10 -0.08
N VAL A 24 6.35 14.05 -1.29
CA VAL A 24 6.24 12.82 -2.10
C VAL A 24 7.01 12.89 -3.41
N VAL A 25 7.71 14.01 -3.69
CA VAL A 25 8.41 14.23 -4.96
C VAL A 25 9.45 13.15 -5.27
N ASN A 26 10.19 12.68 -4.26
CA ASN A 26 11.18 11.62 -4.42
C ASN A 26 10.53 10.29 -4.78
N LEU A 27 9.39 9.96 -4.16
CA LEU A 27 8.65 8.74 -4.44
C LEU A 27 8.10 8.73 -5.87
N ILE A 28 7.53 9.85 -6.33
CA ILE A 28 7.03 9.98 -7.70
C ILE A 28 8.17 9.88 -8.72
N SER A 29 9.32 10.49 -8.42
CA SER A 29 10.49 10.43 -9.31
C SER A 29 11.03 9.00 -9.45
N GLN A 30 11.10 8.25 -8.35
CA GLN A 30 11.46 6.83 -8.37
C GLN A 30 10.42 6.00 -9.14
N ALA A 31 9.13 6.22 -8.90
CA ALA A 31 8.07 5.51 -9.59
C ALA A 31 8.15 5.72 -11.11
N ARG A 32 8.36 6.95 -11.58
CA ARG A 32 8.58 7.26 -13.01
C ARG A 32 9.78 6.50 -13.59
N LEU A 33 10.92 6.52 -12.89
CA LEU A 33 12.13 5.81 -13.32
C LEU A 33 11.88 4.30 -13.44
N PHE A 34 11.27 3.69 -12.42
CA PHE A 34 10.91 2.27 -12.46
C PHE A 34 9.96 1.96 -13.59
N SER A 35 8.98 2.82 -13.86
CA SER A 35 8.04 2.63 -14.95
C SER A 35 8.69 2.70 -16.31
N GLN A 36 9.68 3.57 -16.51
CA GLN A 36 10.46 3.61 -17.75
C GLN A 36 11.29 2.33 -17.92
N ILE A 37 12.02 1.91 -16.87
CA ILE A 37 12.87 0.71 -16.91
C ILE A 37 12.06 -0.56 -17.16
N ARG A 38 10.88 -0.66 -16.53
CA ARG A 38 10.02 -1.86 -16.57
C ARG A 38 8.92 -1.77 -17.62
N GLN A 39 8.87 -0.69 -18.41
CA GLN A 39 7.80 -0.42 -19.38
C GLN A 39 6.39 -0.54 -18.76
N ILE A 40 6.23 -0.01 -17.53
CA ILE A 40 4.94 -0.03 -16.83
C ILE A 40 4.10 1.17 -17.26
N SER A 41 2.89 0.88 -17.73
CA SER A 41 1.84 1.86 -17.96
C SER A 41 0.98 2.05 -16.70
N TRP A 42 0.79 3.31 -16.29
CA TRP A 42 -0.12 3.70 -15.21
C TRP A 42 -1.48 4.10 -15.77
N HIS A 43 -2.55 3.60 -15.16
CA HIS A 43 -3.92 3.94 -15.56
C HIS A 43 -4.75 4.36 -14.36
N TRP A 44 -5.61 5.33 -14.60
CA TRP A 44 -6.66 5.65 -13.65
C TRP A 44 -7.75 4.58 -13.70
N THR A 45 -8.26 4.20 -12.53
CA THR A 45 -9.41 3.30 -12.40
C THR A 45 -10.41 3.84 -11.39
N SER A 46 -11.65 3.37 -11.44
CA SER A 46 -12.65 3.78 -10.44
C SER A 46 -12.35 3.17 -9.07
N ARG A 47 -12.71 3.87 -7.98
CA ARG A 47 -12.59 3.32 -6.62
C ARG A 47 -13.33 1.98 -6.45
N LYS A 48 -14.44 1.78 -7.17
CA LYS A 48 -15.18 0.51 -7.16
C LYS A 48 -14.35 -0.64 -7.76
N ALA A 49 -13.59 -0.37 -8.82
CA ALA A 49 -12.67 -1.35 -9.39
C ALA A 49 -11.42 -1.57 -8.52
N ASN A 50 -10.96 -0.52 -7.81
CA ASN A 50 -9.81 -0.57 -6.91
C ASN A 50 -10.13 -1.07 -5.48
N GLN A 51 -11.32 -1.66 -5.26
CA GLN A 51 -11.79 -2.08 -3.93
C GLN A 51 -10.85 -3.07 -3.23
N ALA A 52 -10.20 -3.95 -3.99
CA ALA A 52 -9.27 -4.91 -3.43
C ALA A 52 -8.04 -4.20 -2.80
N ALA A 53 -7.45 -3.23 -3.52
CA ALA A 53 -6.33 -2.47 -3.02
C ALA A 53 -6.72 -1.58 -1.83
N ASP A 54 -7.92 -0.97 -1.89
CA ASP A 54 -8.47 -0.17 -0.79
C ASP A 54 -8.65 -1.00 0.49
N LEU A 55 -9.21 -2.21 0.37
CA LEU A 55 -9.36 -3.13 1.48
C LEU A 55 -8.01 -3.54 2.07
N VAL A 56 -7.03 -3.89 1.23
CA VAL A 56 -5.69 -4.27 1.70
C VAL A 56 -4.98 -3.09 2.38
N ALA A 57 -5.07 -1.89 1.80
CA ALA A 57 -4.52 -0.68 2.39
C ALA A 57 -5.19 -0.36 3.74
N GLY A 58 -6.51 -0.53 3.84
CA GLY A 58 -7.26 -0.39 5.09
C GLY A 58 -6.88 -1.43 6.15
N LEU A 59 -6.68 -2.68 5.76
CA LEU A 59 -6.18 -3.73 6.65
C LEU A 59 -4.74 -3.44 7.12
N ALA A 60 -3.87 -2.99 6.23
CA ALA A 60 -2.50 -2.62 6.57
C ALA A 60 -2.46 -1.42 7.53
N ASN A 61 -3.24 -0.37 7.23
CA ASN A 61 -3.32 0.82 8.06
C ASN A 61 -3.93 0.54 9.44
N SER A 62 -4.86 -0.42 9.54
CA SER A 62 -5.44 -0.85 10.81
C SER A 62 -4.61 -1.88 11.57
N GLY A 63 -3.45 -2.28 11.04
CA GLY A 63 -2.60 -3.33 11.63
C GLY A 63 -3.20 -4.74 11.56
N LYS A 64 -4.30 -4.92 10.84
CA LYS A 64 -5.01 -6.19 10.70
C LYS A 64 -4.57 -7.00 9.47
N CYS A 65 -3.64 -6.48 8.67
CA CYS A 65 -3.10 -7.21 7.53
C CYS A 65 -2.33 -8.45 8.01
N PRO A 66 -2.66 -9.67 7.52
CA PRO A 66 -2.02 -10.91 7.96
C PRO A 66 -0.51 -10.93 7.82
N VAL A 67 0.04 -10.20 6.83
CA VAL A 67 1.49 -10.08 6.63
C VAL A 67 2.21 -9.43 7.82
N ASN A 68 1.50 -8.60 8.59
CA ASN A 68 2.05 -7.89 9.74
C ASN A 68 1.75 -8.59 11.06
N TRP A 69 1.04 -9.73 11.05
CA TRP A 69 0.72 -10.47 12.27
C TRP A 69 1.96 -11.07 12.94
N VAL A 70 3.04 -11.31 12.19
CA VAL A 70 4.31 -11.77 12.76
C VAL A 70 4.92 -10.73 13.69
N SER A 71 4.80 -9.44 13.34
CA SER A 71 5.36 -8.30 14.09
C SER A 71 4.36 -7.68 15.07
N HIS A 72 3.06 -7.77 14.74
CA HIS A 72 1.96 -7.17 15.48
C HIS A 72 0.78 -8.14 15.51
N LEU A 73 0.85 -9.12 16.41
CA LEU A 73 -0.23 -10.08 16.58
C LEU A 73 -1.54 -9.37 16.96
N PRO A 74 -2.65 -9.68 16.28
CA PRO A 74 -3.97 -9.25 16.73
C PRO A 74 -4.25 -9.79 18.14
N SER A 75 -4.93 -8.98 18.97
CA SER A 75 -5.23 -9.33 20.36
C SER A 75 -6.04 -10.63 20.50
N SER A 76 -6.84 -10.97 19.50
CA SER A 76 -7.57 -12.24 19.44
C SER A 76 -6.64 -13.45 19.28
N LEU A 77 -5.51 -13.27 18.58
CA LEU A 77 -4.51 -14.30 18.32
C LEU A 77 -3.52 -14.43 19.50
N SER A 78 -3.17 -13.32 20.15
CA SER A 78 -2.40 -13.35 21.40
C SER A 78 -3.14 -14.09 22.50
N ASN A 79 -4.46 -13.92 22.59
CA ASN A 79 -5.27 -14.65 23.58
C ASN A 79 -5.26 -16.15 23.31
N ILE A 80 -5.36 -16.59 22.06
CA ILE A 80 -5.29 -18.02 21.71
C ILE A 80 -3.91 -18.60 22.08
N LEU A 81 -2.81 -17.92 21.71
CA LEU A 81 -1.46 -18.37 22.06
C LEU A 81 -1.21 -18.39 23.58
N LEU A 82 -1.79 -17.45 24.32
CA LEU A 82 -1.72 -17.41 25.79
C LEU A 82 -2.43 -18.62 26.42
N TYR A 83 -3.54 -19.09 25.83
CA TYR A 83 -4.25 -20.29 26.28
C TYR A 83 -3.60 -21.60 25.79
N ASP A 84 -2.85 -21.57 24.69
CA ASP A 84 -2.08 -22.73 24.17
C ASP A 84 -0.78 -22.99 24.94
N GLY A 85 -0.46 -22.20 25.98
CA GLY A 85 0.66 -22.43 26.89
C GLY A 85 2.05 -22.10 26.31
N LEU A 86 2.11 -21.38 25.19
CA LEU A 86 3.38 -20.91 24.61
C LEU A 86 3.79 -19.58 25.25
N PRO A 87 5.06 -19.42 25.66
CA PRO A 87 5.53 -18.15 26.23
C PRO A 87 5.45 -17.04 25.19
N CYS A 88 4.88 -15.90 25.58
CA CYS A 88 4.85 -14.70 24.75
C CYS A 88 6.29 -14.33 24.31
N PRO A 89 6.53 -13.96 23.05
CA PRO A 89 7.85 -13.48 22.64
C PRO A 89 8.14 -12.14 23.33
N HIS A 90 9.34 -12.02 23.88
CA HIS A 90 9.90 -10.81 24.52
C HIS A 90 10.32 -9.75 23.51
#